data_AF-A0A355G4K9-F1
#
_entry.id   AF-A0A355G4K9-F1
#
_cell.length_a   1.000
_cell.length_b   1.000
_cell.length_c   1.000
_cell.angle_alpha   90.00
_cell.angle_beta   90.00
_cell.angle_gamma   90.00
#
_symmetry.space_group_name_H-M   'P 1'
#
loop_
_entity.id
_entity.type
_entity.pdbx_description
1 polymer ?
#
loop_
_entity_poly.entity_id
_entity_poly.type
_entity_poly.pdbx_seq_one_letter_code
_entity_poly.pdbx_strand_id
1 'polypeptide(L)'
;ASLGHEAVDARTFAEWGIEYFKFDFCHNHPITTAGPNIEKITLGEVGGKDFVTYPACEAVLNGHARLTTSEPLRDGQYITGLSGNIGSATFTVEVEEEKDYILTIGLRKFGLFYKYCHVTVNDSDVYELEIAPTTGFTPDGRQQLIIHLMQGVNTIKIHNPITSRMDGAAVQYIKMGKELKKATKAVAEATGKPEKPICYSICEWGFNRPWKWGKEAGNLWRTTLDIKPFWASVVGIYEINVKLAKYAGPGGWNDPDMLEVGNGNLTEEENRSHFSLWCMMAAPLILGNDLRNFVKADGTPDSDDPTLRILTNRDLLAIDQDVLGIQCRRHKTTVKVDTLVKPLSGGETAVCLFNKFGEEEEASFNIRELLKTEYCNLPEAESYECTELWSGECEETDGEISAMVPAHGVKVYRIKAK
;
A
#
# COMPACT_ATOMS: atom_id res chain seq x y z
N ALA A 1 -17.47 -1.15 -0.97
CA ALA A 1 -16.99 -2.11 -1.97
C ALA A 1 -17.17 -3.51 -1.41
N SER A 2 -17.53 -4.45 -2.28
CA SER A 2 -17.83 -5.84 -1.98
C SER A 2 -16.76 -6.72 -2.59
N LEU A 3 -16.18 -7.61 -1.78
CA LEU A 3 -15.17 -8.55 -2.25
C LEU A 3 -15.71 -9.39 -3.42
N GLY A 4 -14.95 -9.48 -4.51
CA GLY A 4 -15.36 -10.15 -5.74
C GLY A 4 -16.14 -9.27 -6.73
N HIS A 5 -16.51 -8.04 -6.35
CA HIS A 5 -17.26 -7.09 -7.19
C HIS A 5 -16.47 -5.81 -7.48
N GLU A 6 -15.14 -5.86 -7.36
CA GLU A 6 -14.24 -4.70 -7.43
C GLU A 6 -14.45 -3.86 -8.70
N ALA A 7 -14.66 -4.51 -9.86
CA ALA A 7 -14.89 -3.83 -11.14
C ALA A 7 -16.20 -3.02 -11.16
N VAL A 8 -17.25 -3.51 -10.51
CA VAL A 8 -18.55 -2.81 -10.43
C VAL A 8 -18.46 -1.64 -9.46
N ASP A 9 -17.85 -1.87 -8.30
CA ASP A 9 -17.63 -0.82 -7.30
C ASP A 9 -16.76 0.31 -7.84
N ALA A 10 -15.61 -0.03 -8.45
CA ALA A 10 -14.68 0.93 -9.01
C ALA A 10 -15.34 1.82 -10.09
N ARG A 11 -16.15 1.23 -10.97
CA ARG A 11 -16.93 1.98 -11.97
C ARG A 11 -17.93 2.93 -11.31
N THR A 12 -18.68 2.45 -10.31
CA THR A 12 -19.63 3.28 -9.57
C THR A 12 -18.94 4.48 -8.92
N PHE A 13 -17.78 4.25 -8.30
CA PHE A 13 -16.97 5.30 -7.67
C PHE A 13 -16.43 6.32 -8.68
N ALA A 14 -15.92 5.86 -9.82
CA ALA A 14 -15.44 6.73 -10.89
C ALA A 14 -16.59 7.58 -11.49
N GLU A 15 -17.78 6.99 -11.67
CA GLU A 15 -18.97 7.70 -12.15
C GLU A 15 -19.46 8.78 -11.18
N TRP A 16 -19.36 8.53 -9.86
CA TRP A 16 -19.62 9.56 -8.84
C TRP A 16 -18.55 10.65 -8.81
N GLY A 17 -17.36 10.38 -9.35
CA GLY A 17 -16.24 11.31 -9.37
C GLY A 17 -15.59 11.50 -7.99
N ILE A 18 -15.55 10.45 -7.17
CA ILE A 18 -14.82 10.49 -5.90
C ILE A 18 -13.32 10.67 -6.15
N GLU A 19 -12.62 11.29 -5.21
CA GLU A 19 -11.17 11.56 -5.34
C GLU A 19 -10.33 10.77 -4.33
N TYR A 20 -10.97 10.22 -3.29
CA TYR A 20 -10.33 9.44 -2.25
C TYR A 20 -11.19 8.22 -1.89
N PHE A 21 -10.57 7.06 -1.83
CA PHE A 21 -11.21 5.80 -1.45
C PHE A 21 -10.33 5.03 -0.47
N LYS A 22 -10.82 4.85 0.76
CA LYS A 22 -10.23 3.96 1.76
C LYS A 22 -10.89 2.59 1.68
N PHE A 23 -10.09 1.54 1.54
CA PHE A 23 -10.56 0.16 1.50
C PHE A 23 -10.10 -0.62 2.71
N ASP A 24 -11.08 -0.91 3.56
CA ASP A 24 -10.92 -1.60 4.83
C ASP A 24 -10.77 -3.12 4.63
N PHE A 25 -10.04 -3.75 5.55
CA PHE A 25 -9.78 -5.19 5.59
C PHE A 25 -10.86 -5.99 6.33
N CYS A 26 -11.89 -5.29 6.84
CA CYS A 26 -13.08 -5.92 7.37
C CYS A 26 -13.67 -6.91 6.34
N HIS A 27 -13.80 -8.17 6.75
CA HIS A 27 -14.24 -9.30 5.90
C HIS A 27 -13.23 -9.79 4.85
N ASN A 28 -11.93 -9.51 4.99
CA ASN A 28 -10.92 -10.14 4.14
C ASN A 28 -10.98 -11.67 4.24
N HIS A 29 -11.09 -12.33 3.09
CA HIS A 29 -11.10 -13.79 3.00
C HIS A 29 -9.68 -14.31 2.75
N PRO A 30 -9.14 -15.22 3.59
CA PRO A 30 -7.84 -15.82 3.33
C PRO A 30 -7.85 -16.63 2.04
N ILE A 31 -6.97 -16.30 1.11
CA ILE A 31 -6.75 -17.08 -0.10
C ILE A 31 -5.89 -18.31 0.23
N THR A 32 -6.30 -19.47 -0.28
CA THR A 32 -5.61 -20.75 -0.10
C THR A 32 -4.29 -20.82 -0.87
N THR A 33 -3.29 -21.47 -0.28
CA THR A 33 -2.02 -21.80 -0.97
C THR A 33 -2.14 -23.03 -1.86
N ALA A 34 -3.27 -23.76 -1.80
CA ALA A 34 -3.50 -24.95 -2.58
C ALA A 34 -3.77 -24.62 -4.06
N GLY A 35 -2.94 -25.14 -4.95
CA GLY A 35 -3.18 -25.09 -6.39
C GLY A 35 -4.11 -26.21 -6.87
N PRO A 36 -4.77 -26.03 -8.02
CA PRO A 36 -5.53 -27.09 -8.67
C PRO A 36 -4.63 -28.19 -9.24
N ASN A 37 -5.25 -29.35 -9.50
CA ASN A 37 -4.68 -30.37 -10.37
C ASN A 37 -5.33 -30.24 -11.75
N ILE A 38 -4.52 -30.05 -12.79
CA ILE A 38 -4.99 -29.70 -14.15
C ILE A 38 -4.91 -30.94 -15.04
N GLU A 39 -6.04 -31.40 -15.56
CA GLU A 39 -6.07 -32.51 -16.54
C GLU A 39 -5.75 -31.99 -17.95
N LYS A 40 -6.29 -30.82 -18.30
CA LYS A 40 -6.17 -30.21 -19.63
C LYS A 40 -6.68 -28.77 -19.61
N ILE A 41 -6.40 -28.06 -20.69
CA ILE A 41 -7.12 -26.83 -21.03
C ILE A 41 -7.87 -27.01 -22.36
N THR A 42 -9.00 -26.32 -22.50
CA THR A 42 -9.78 -26.29 -23.74
C THR A 42 -10.13 -24.85 -24.05
N LEU A 43 -9.85 -24.41 -25.27
CA LEU A 43 -10.23 -23.09 -25.79
C LEU A 43 -11.42 -23.22 -26.73
N GLY A 44 -12.36 -22.29 -26.64
CA GLY A 44 -13.44 -22.15 -27.61
C GLY A 44 -13.85 -20.69 -27.74
N GLU A 45 -14.45 -20.33 -28.87
CA GLU A 45 -14.97 -18.97 -29.07
C GLU A 45 -16.18 -18.70 -28.17
N VAL A 46 -16.35 -17.45 -27.75
CA VAL A 46 -17.55 -17.04 -26.99
C VAL A 46 -18.79 -17.21 -27.87
N GLY A 47 -19.67 -18.14 -27.50
CA GLY A 47 -20.87 -18.49 -28.28
C GLY A 47 -20.61 -19.44 -29.45
N GLY A 48 -19.36 -19.86 -29.67
CA GLY A 48 -18.97 -20.85 -30.67
C GLY A 48 -19.30 -22.29 -30.28
N LYS A 49 -19.16 -23.20 -31.25
CA LYS A 49 -19.34 -24.65 -31.05
C LYS A 49 -18.04 -25.44 -31.15
N ASP A 50 -16.98 -24.82 -31.68
CA ASP A 50 -15.70 -25.45 -31.89
C ASP A 50 -14.77 -25.24 -30.70
N PHE A 51 -14.08 -26.30 -30.31
CA PHE A 51 -13.20 -26.32 -29.15
C PHE A 51 -11.90 -27.04 -29.46
N VAL A 52 -10.77 -26.42 -29.10
CA VAL A 52 -9.43 -27.01 -29.21
C VAL A 52 -8.97 -27.40 -27.82
N THR A 53 -8.53 -28.64 -27.63
CA THR A 53 -8.11 -29.18 -26.34
C THR A 53 -6.61 -29.44 -26.31
N TYR A 54 -5.95 -28.99 -25.25
CA TYR A 54 -4.53 -29.17 -24.98
C TYR A 54 -4.39 -30.03 -23.71
N PRO A 55 -3.97 -31.30 -23.83
CA PRO A 55 -3.81 -32.19 -22.69
C PRO A 55 -2.65 -31.78 -21.76
N ALA A 56 -2.69 -32.24 -20.51
CA ALA A 56 -1.66 -31.97 -19.50
C ALA A 56 -0.22 -32.23 -19.95
N CYS A 57 0.00 -33.21 -20.83
CA CYS A 57 1.33 -33.58 -21.30
C CYS A 57 1.96 -32.57 -22.29
N GLU A 58 1.16 -31.66 -22.87
CA GLU A 58 1.66 -30.60 -23.75
C GLU A 58 2.15 -29.36 -22.99
N ALA A 59 1.87 -29.27 -21.68
CA ALA A 59 2.32 -28.16 -20.88
C ALA A 59 3.83 -28.22 -20.62
N VAL A 60 4.51 -27.07 -20.75
CA VAL A 60 5.85 -26.87 -20.22
C VAL A 60 5.75 -26.69 -18.71
N LEU A 61 6.32 -27.64 -17.97
CA LEU A 61 6.28 -27.66 -16.51
C LEU A 61 7.56 -27.06 -15.92
N ASN A 62 7.42 -26.22 -14.89
CA ASN A 62 8.54 -25.60 -14.18
C ASN A 62 8.42 -25.80 -12.67
N GLY A 63 9.58 -25.83 -11.99
CA GLY A 63 9.68 -26.00 -10.54
C GLY A 63 9.16 -27.36 -10.08
N HIS A 64 8.23 -27.35 -9.12
CA HIS A 64 7.62 -28.55 -8.54
C HIS A 64 6.44 -29.10 -9.37
N ALA A 65 6.07 -28.42 -10.45
CA ALA A 65 5.02 -28.88 -11.34
C ALA A 65 5.45 -30.21 -11.99
N ARG A 66 4.57 -31.21 -11.96
CA ARG A 66 4.86 -32.54 -12.53
C ARG A 66 3.61 -33.19 -13.09
N LEU A 67 3.82 -34.00 -14.12
CA LEU A 67 2.80 -34.86 -14.68
C LEU A 67 2.63 -36.10 -13.79
N THR A 68 1.39 -36.46 -13.48
CA THR A 68 1.03 -37.62 -12.66
C THR A 68 -0.04 -38.42 -13.39
N THR A 69 -0.02 -39.74 -13.25
CA THR A 69 -1.01 -40.63 -13.83
C THR A 69 -2.22 -40.80 -12.91
N SER A 70 -3.41 -40.95 -13.50
CA SER A 70 -4.65 -41.26 -12.80
C SER A 70 -5.49 -42.19 -13.66
N GLU A 71 -5.58 -43.47 -13.28
CA GLU A 71 -6.44 -44.44 -13.95
C GLU A 71 -7.91 -44.00 -14.10
N PRO A 72 -8.51 -43.25 -13.15
CA PRO A 72 -9.90 -42.79 -13.30
C PRO A 72 -10.10 -41.69 -14.36
N LEU A 73 -9.06 -40.98 -14.80
CA LEU A 73 -9.19 -39.91 -15.80
C LEU A 73 -9.24 -40.48 -17.21
N ARG A 74 -9.99 -39.83 -18.10
CA ARG A 74 -10.11 -40.25 -19.51
C ARG A 74 -8.77 -40.18 -20.24
N ASP A 75 -8.03 -39.10 -20.02
CA ASP A 75 -6.72 -38.87 -20.63
C ASP A 75 -5.57 -39.46 -19.76
N GLY A 76 -5.92 -40.08 -18.62
CA GLY A 76 -5.00 -40.83 -17.77
C GLY A 76 -3.92 -40.01 -17.05
N GLN A 77 -3.81 -38.70 -17.28
CA GLN A 77 -2.76 -37.83 -16.76
C GLN A 77 -3.28 -36.48 -16.28
N TYR A 78 -2.59 -35.89 -15.31
CA TYR A 78 -2.85 -34.54 -14.82
C TYR A 78 -1.58 -33.90 -14.26
N ILE A 79 -1.55 -32.57 -14.22
CA ILE A 79 -0.50 -31.75 -13.63
C ILE A 79 -0.83 -31.53 -12.16
N THR A 80 0.17 -31.69 -11.30
CA THR A 80 0.13 -31.30 -9.88
C THR A 80 1.37 -30.48 -9.51
N GLY A 81 1.45 -30.01 -8.27
CA GLY A 81 2.59 -29.24 -7.77
C GLY A 81 2.53 -27.74 -8.09
N LEU A 82 1.33 -27.20 -8.31
CA LEU A 82 1.09 -25.78 -8.60
C LEU A 82 0.86 -24.91 -7.35
N SER A 83 0.85 -25.52 -6.16
CA SER A 83 0.60 -24.84 -4.88
C SER A 83 1.77 -23.94 -4.47
N GLY A 84 1.50 -22.90 -3.68
CA GLY A 84 2.53 -22.20 -2.90
C GLY A 84 3.62 -21.50 -3.73
N ASN A 85 3.33 -21.10 -4.96
CA ASN A 85 4.25 -20.43 -5.89
C ASN A 85 5.56 -21.18 -6.21
N ILE A 86 5.56 -22.51 -6.07
CA ILE A 86 6.75 -23.35 -6.33
C ILE A 86 6.66 -24.18 -7.60
N GLY A 87 5.57 -24.08 -8.37
CA GLY A 87 5.44 -24.75 -9.65
C GLY A 87 4.43 -24.07 -10.57
N SER A 88 4.65 -24.18 -11.87
CA SER A 88 3.78 -23.62 -12.90
C SER A 88 3.68 -24.53 -14.11
N ALA A 89 2.55 -24.49 -14.81
CA ALA A 89 2.34 -25.13 -16.10
C ALA A 89 2.06 -24.08 -17.16
N THR A 90 2.75 -24.13 -18.29
CA THR A 90 2.57 -23.18 -19.40
C THR A 90 2.15 -23.93 -20.66
N PHE A 91 1.01 -23.54 -21.23
CA PHE A 91 0.53 -24.04 -22.50
C PHE A 91 0.82 -23.01 -23.59
N THR A 92 1.20 -23.48 -24.78
CA THR A 92 1.30 -22.64 -25.97
C THR A 92 0.07 -22.91 -26.82
N VAL A 93 -0.65 -21.86 -27.18
CA VAL A 93 -1.90 -21.96 -27.95
C VAL A 93 -1.82 -21.01 -29.15
N GLU A 94 -2.50 -21.34 -30.23
CA GLU A 94 -2.57 -20.49 -31.42
C GLU A 94 -4.03 -20.22 -31.77
N VAL A 95 -4.34 -18.95 -32.06
CA VAL A 95 -5.69 -18.51 -32.41
C VAL A 95 -5.69 -17.64 -33.68
N GLU A 96 -6.74 -17.72 -34.47
CA GLU A 96 -6.81 -17.05 -35.78
C GLU A 96 -7.11 -15.55 -35.68
N GLU A 97 -7.79 -15.12 -34.62
CA GLU A 97 -8.24 -13.74 -34.42
C GLU A 97 -7.94 -13.25 -33.00
N GLU A 98 -7.57 -11.97 -32.88
CA GLU A 98 -7.46 -11.27 -31.61
C GLU A 98 -8.87 -10.97 -31.07
N LYS A 99 -9.27 -11.66 -30.00
CA LYS A 99 -10.59 -11.52 -29.36
C LYS A 99 -10.63 -12.24 -28.00
N ASP A 100 -11.80 -12.19 -27.38
CA ASP A 100 -12.10 -12.93 -26.17
C ASP A 100 -12.46 -14.40 -26.48
N TYR A 101 -11.85 -15.33 -25.73
CA TYR A 101 -12.07 -16.77 -25.81
C TYR A 101 -12.52 -17.33 -24.46
N ILE A 102 -13.30 -18.41 -24.50
CA ILE A 102 -13.62 -19.21 -23.32
C ILE A 102 -12.47 -20.20 -23.08
N LEU A 103 -11.71 -19.98 -22.01
CA LEU A 103 -10.78 -20.96 -21.47
C LEU A 103 -11.51 -21.85 -20.46
N THR A 104 -11.57 -23.14 -20.76
CA THR A 104 -12.04 -24.18 -19.86
C THR A 104 -10.85 -24.93 -19.28
N ILE A 105 -10.69 -24.88 -17.97
CA ILE A 105 -9.69 -25.66 -17.25
C ILE A 105 -10.33 -26.97 -16.79
N GLY A 106 -9.85 -28.08 -17.35
CA GLY A 106 -10.18 -29.43 -16.90
C GLY A 106 -9.41 -29.76 -15.61
N LEU A 107 -10.12 -30.24 -14.60
CA LEU A 107 -9.60 -30.44 -13.25
C LEU A 107 -9.69 -31.91 -12.85
N ARG A 108 -8.62 -32.45 -12.25
CA ARG A 108 -8.74 -33.65 -11.42
C ARG A 108 -9.35 -33.26 -10.08
N LYS A 109 -10.58 -33.72 -9.80
CA LYS A 109 -11.22 -33.51 -8.50
C LYS A 109 -10.42 -34.21 -7.41
N PHE A 110 -10.07 -33.46 -6.38
CA PHE A 110 -9.42 -33.99 -5.18
C PHE A 110 -9.62 -33.02 -4.01
N GLY A 111 -9.75 -33.55 -2.79
CA GLY A 111 -9.78 -32.74 -1.57
C GLY A 111 -11.10 -31.98 -1.33
N LEU A 112 -11.43 -31.84 -0.04
CA LEU A 112 -12.57 -31.05 0.45
C LEU A 112 -12.11 -29.66 0.91
N PHE A 113 -11.38 -28.95 0.05
CA PHE A 113 -10.87 -27.62 0.34
C PHE A 113 -10.81 -26.77 -0.93
N TYR A 114 -10.89 -25.44 -0.76
CA TYR A 114 -10.75 -24.48 -1.84
C TYR A 114 -9.35 -24.54 -2.44
N LYS A 115 -9.25 -24.30 -3.75
CA LYS A 115 -8.00 -24.10 -4.47
C LYS A 115 -8.02 -22.75 -5.15
N TYR A 116 -6.84 -22.23 -5.45
CA TYR A 116 -6.67 -20.96 -6.11
C TYR A 116 -5.55 -21.05 -7.15
N CYS A 117 -5.67 -20.31 -8.24
CA CYS A 117 -4.59 -20.10 -9.19
C CYS A 117 -4.78 -18.80 -9.98
N HIS A 118 -3.66 -18.26 -10.44
CA HIS A 118 -3.63 -17.32 -11.55
C HIS A 118 -3.53 -18.08 -12.86
N VAL A 119 -4.20 -17.54 -13.87
CA VAL A 119 -3.98 -17.81 -15.29
C VAL A 119 -3.37 -16.55 -15.88
N THR A 120 -2.09 -16.61 -16.25
CA THR A 120 -1.38 -15.50 -16.88
C THR A 120 -1.28 -15.75 -18.38
N VAL A 121 -1.81 -14.84 -19.18
CA VAL A 121 -1.71 -14.84 -20.63
C VAL A 121 -0.57 -13.93 -21.06
N ASN A 122 0.33 -14.42 -21.92
CA ASN A 122 1.44 -13.65 -22.50
C ASN A 122 2.25 -12.84 -21.47
N ASP A 123 2.48 -13.43 -20.30
CA ASP A 123 3.19 -12.84 -19.15
C ASP A 123 2.68 -11.46 -18.69
N SER A 124 1.45 -11.09 -19.06
CA SER A 124 0.89 -9.75 -18.85
C SER A 124 -0.51 -9.79 -18.22
N ASP A 125 -1.48 -10.38 -18.91
CA ASP A 125 -2.86 -10.41 -18.44
C ASP A 125 -3.07 -11.53 -17.42
N VAL A 126 -3.55 -11.15 -16.22
CA VAL A 126 -3.73 -12.08 -15.10
C VAL A 126 -5.21 -12.24 -14.79
N TYR A 127 -5.68 -13.48 -14.85
CA TYR A 127 -7.03 -13.88 -14.48
C TYR A 127 -6.97 -14.73 -13.21
N GLU A 128 -7.81 -14.42 -12.24
CA GLU A 128 -7.87 -15.13 -10.97
C GLU A 128 -8.94 -16.21 -11.00
N LEU A 129 -8.62 -17.36 -10.42
CA LEU A 129 -9.55 -18.48 -10.34
C LEU A 129 -9.55 -19.11 -8.95
N GLU A 130 -10.66 -18.93 -8.24
CA GLU A 130 -10.99 -19.71 -7.06
C GLU A 130 -11.83 -20.93 -7.45
N ILE A 131 -11.44 -22.09 -6.95
CA ILE A 131 -12.08 -23.37 -7.23
C ILE A 131 -12.61 -23.91 -5.91
N ALA A 132 -13.93 -24.07 -5.83
CA ALA A 132 -14.61 -24.64 -4.68
C ALA A 132 -14.12 -26.08 -4.37
N PRO A 133 -14.32 -26.58 -3.14
CA PRO A 133 -14.05 -27.98 -2.80
C PRO A 133 -14.67 -28.94 -3.81
N THR A 134 -13.83 -29.77 -4.42
CA THR A 134 -14.27 -30.69 -5.48
C THR A 134 -14.14 -32.13 -5.01
N THR A 135 -15.27 -32.74 -4.63
CA THR A 135 -15.44 -34.20 -4.49
C THR A 135 -16.70 -34.63 -5.23
N GLY A 136 -16.79 -35.90 -5.64
CA GLY A 136 -17.97 -36.40 -6.34
C GLY A 136 -17.74 -37.76 -7.00
N PHE A 137 -18.82 -38.30 -7.57
CA PHE A 137 -18.81 -39.60 -8.24
C PHE A 137 -17.91 -39.64 -9.48
N THR A 138 -17.76 -38.51 -10.18
CA THR A 138 -16.83 -38.41 -11.31
C THR A 138 -15.45 -37.91 -10.84
N PRO A 139 -14.36 -38.40 -11.44
CA PRO A 139 -13.01 -37.99 -11.07
C PRO A 139 -12.63 -36.61 -11.60
N ASP A 140 -13.34 -36.12 -12.61
CA ASP A 140 -13.08 -34.89 -13.35
C ASP A 140 -14.08 -33.79 -13.03
N GLY A 141 -13.64 -32.54 -13.15
CA GLY A 141 -14.44 -31.32 -13.06
C GLY A 141 -13.93 -30.28 -14.04
N ARG A 142 -14.63 -29.15 -14.14
CA ARG A 142 -14.19 -28.05 -15.01
C ARG A 142 -14.49 -26.70 -14.38
N GLN A 143 -13.67 -25.73 -14.72
CA GLN A 143 -13.88 -24.32 -14.40
C GLN A 143 -13.66 -23.50 -15.67
N GLN A 144 -14.44 -22.44 -15.86
CA GLN A 144 -14.37 -21.61 -17.06
C GLN A 144 -14.07 -20.17 -16.70
N LEU A 145 -13.30 -19.50 -17.57
CA LEU A 145 -13.04 -18.07 -17.56
C LEU A 145 -13.00 -17.55 -19.00
N ILE A 146 -13.29 -16.27 -19.17
CA ILE A 146 -13.10 -15.57 -20.44
C ILE A 146 -11.72 -14.91 -20.38
N ILE A 147 -10.90 -15.14 -21.39
CA ILE A 147 -9.56 -14.56 -21.54
C ILE A 147 -9.43 -13.88 -22.89
N HIS A 148 -8.63 -12.82 -22.95
CA HIS A 148 -8.29 -12.14 -24.18
C HIS A 148 -7.03 -12.78 -24.76
N LEU A 149 -7.05 -13.11 -26.06
CA LEU A 149 -5.89 -13.68 -26.76
C LEU A 149 -5.58 -12.83 -27.99
N MET A 150 -4.28 -12.64 -28.25
CA MET A 150 -3.79 -11.97 -29.45
C MET A 150 -3.88 -12.90 -30.66
N GLN A 151 -3.98 -12.36 -31.86
CA GLN A 151 -3.87 -13.17 -33.07
C GLN A 151 -2.51 -13.89 -33.12
N GLY A 152 -2.51 -15.18 -33.46
CA GLY A 152 -1.33 -16.03 -33.52
C GLY A 152 -1.03 -16.73 -32.20
N VAL A 153 0.26 -16.87 -31.88
CA VAL A 153 0.74 -17.67 -30.74
C VAL A 153 0.62 -16.91 -29.43
N ASN A 154 0.04 -17.57 -28.43
CA ASN A 154 -0.10 -17.06 -27.06
C ASN A 154 0.42 -18.09 -26.05
N THR A 155 0.85 -17.62 -24.89
CA THR A 155 1.18 -18.48 -23.74
C THR A 155 0.12 -18.35 -22.66
N ILE A 156 -0.25 -19.48 -22.05
CA ILE A 156 -1.18 -19.56 -20.91
C ILE A 156 -0.46 -20.25 -19.76
N LYS A 157 -0.03 -19.48 -18.77
CA LYS A 157 0.67 -19.97 -17.57
C LYS A 157 -0.30 -20.09 -16.40
N ILE A 158 -0.36 -21.26 -15.77
CA ILE A 158 -1.19 -21.53 -14.60
C ILE A 158 -0.30 -21.83 -13.38
N HIS A 159 -0.46 -21.08 -12.30
CA HIS A 159 0.20 -21.33 -11.01
C HIS A 159 -0.59 -20.70 -9.84
N ASN A 160 -0.38 -21.16 -8.62
CA ASN A 160 -0.89 -20.46 -7.43
C ASN A 160 0.22 -19.53 -6.89
N PRO A 161 0.08 -18.20 -6.94
CA PRO A 161 1.09 -17.27 -6.42
C PRO A 161 1.11 -17.15 -4.88
N ILE A 162 0.11 -17.69 -4.19
CA ILE A 162 -0.12 -17.46 -2.77
C ILE A 162 0.79 -18.38 -1.95
N THR A 163 1.74 -17.80 -1.22
CA THR A 163 2.63 -18.52 -0.28
C THR A 163 2.26 -18.25 1.17
N SER A 164 1.61 -17.13 1.43
CA SER A 164 1.33 -16.60 2.76
C SER A 164 0.06 -15.76 2.78
N ARG A 165 -0.41 -15.40 3.99
CA ARG A 165 -1.51 -14.44 4.15
C ARG A 165 -1.20 -13.07 3.55
N MET A 166 0.08 -12.69 3.53
CA MET A 166 0.53 -11.43 2.93
C MET A 166 0.27 -11.41 1.43
N ASP A 167 0.58 -12.49 0.73
CA ASP A 167 0.34 -12.58 -0.71
C ASP A 167 -1.16 -12.55 -1.01
N GLY A 168 -1.97 -13.24 -0.20
CA GLY A 168 -3.43 -13.24 -0.33
C GLY A 168 -4.04 -11.85 -0.12
N ALA A 169 -3.55 -11.08 0.85
CA ALA A 169 -3.97 -9.69 1.05
C ALA A 169 -3.53 -8.81 -0.13
N ALA A 170 -2.26 -8.91 -0.54
CA ALA A 170 -1.70 -8.12 -1.63
C ALA A 170 -2.51 -8.30 -2.92
N VAL A 171 -2.83 -9.54 -3.31
CA VAL A 171 -3.62 -9.84 -4.51
C VAL A 171 -4.98 -9.13 -4.49
N GLN A 172 -5.72 -9.21 -3.38
CA GLN A 172 -7.04 -8.58 -3.26
C GLN A 172 -6.97 -7.05 -3.37
N TYR A 173 -6.00 -6.41 -2.71
CA TYR A 173 -5.81 -4.96 -2.80
C TYR A 173 -5.30 -4.51 -4.17
N ILE A 174 -4.37 -5.26 -4.78
CA ILE A 174 -3.86 -4.96 -6.13
C ILE A 174 -5.00 -5.03 -7.15
N LYS A 175 -5.89 -6.03 -7.03
CA LYS A 175 -7.07 -6.16 -7.89
C LYS A 175 -7.93 -4.90 -7.84
N MET A 176 -8.31 -4.44 -6.65
CA MET A 176 -9.12 -3.24 -6.50
C MET A 176 -8.41 -1.99 -7.05
N GLY A 177 -7.09 -1.85 -6.82
CA GLY A 177 -6.29 -0.77 -7.38
C GLY A 177 -6.26 -0.74 -8.92
N LYS A 178 -6.18 -1.92 -9.56
CA LYS A 178 -6.28 -2.06 -11.02
C LYS A 178 -7.66 -1.67 -11.53
N GLU A 179 -8.72 -2.13 -10.88
CA GLU A 179 -10.09 -1.81 -11.28
C GLU A 179 -10.41 -0.32 -11.13
N LEU A 180 -9.90 0.36 -10.10
CA LEU A 180 -10.02 1.81 -9.95
C LEU A 180 -9.41 2.55 -11.13
N LYS A 181 -8.16 2.23 -11.52
CA LYS A 181 -7.47 2.84 -12.66
C LYS A 181 -8.20 2.58 -13.98
N LYS A 182 -8.69 1.36 -14.18
CA LYS A 182 -9.47 0.99 -15.37
C LYS A 182 -10.78 1.79 -15.42
N ALA A 183 -11.48 1.91 -14.30
CA ALA A 183 -12.74 2.62 -14.19
C ALA A 183 -12.61 4.12 -14.47
N THR A 184 -11.61 4.79 -13.88
CA THR A 184 -11.39 6.24 -14.07
C THR A 184 -11.09 6.57 -15.52
N LYS A 185 -10.24 5.76 -16.18
CA LYS A 185 -9.96 5.87 -17.61
C LYS A 185 -11.21 5.66 -18.47
N ALA A 186 -11.98 4.60 -18.20
CA ALA A 186 -13.20 4.30 -18.97
C ALA A 186 -14.25 5.42 -18.85
N VAL A 187 -14.43 6.00 -17.65
CA VAL A 187 -15.35 7.12 -17.44
C VAL A 187 -14.87 8.39 -18.17
N ALA A 188 -13.56 8.65 -18.18
CA ALA A 188 -12.98 9.76 -18.92
C ALA A 188 -13.25 9.64 -20.43
N GLU A 189 -12.98 8.45 -21.00
CA GLU A 189 -13.23 8.14 -22.41
C GLU A 189 -14.72 8.26 -22.77
N ALA A 190 -15.61 7.69 -21.94
CA ALA A 190 -17.05 7.71 -22.19
C ALA A 190 -17.67 9.12 -22.09
N THR A 191 -17.11 10.00 -21.24
CA THR A 191 -17.67 11.33 -21.00
C THR A 191 -16.94 12.45 -21.75
N GLY A 192 -15.77 12.17 -22.33
CA GLY A 192 -14.89 13.17 -22.95
C GLY A 192 -14.29 14.18 -21.97
N LYS A 193 -14.37 13.92 -20.65
CA LYS A 193 -13.82 14.77 -19.60
C LYS A 193 -12.40 14.31 -19.22
N PRO A 194 -11.56 15.18 -18.63
CA PRO A 194 -10.29 14.76 -18.07
C PRO A 194 -10.46 13.60 -17.08
N GLU A 195 -9.52 12.66 -17.10
CA GLU A 195 -9.49 11.58 -16.11
C GLU A 195 -9.41 12.18 -14.70
N LYS A 196 -10.19 11.59 -13.78
CA LYS A 196 -10.14 11.87 -12.35
C LYS A 196 -9.61 10.64 -11.63
N PRO A 197 -8.30 10.53 -11.39
CA PRO A 197 -7.72 9.42 -10.63
C PRO A 197 -8.26 9.43 -9.19
N ILE A 198 -8.50 8.23 -8.65
CA ILE A 198 -8.93 8.05 -7.27
C ILE A 198 -7.69 7.75 -6.42
N CYS A 199 -7.43 8.57 -5.40
CA CYS A 199 -6.42 8.27 -4.40
C CYS A 199 -6.87 7.06 -3.57
N TYR A 200 -6.08 5.99 -3.62
CA TYR A 200 -6.44 4.71 -3.05
C TYR A 200 -5.69 4.45 -1.74
N SER A 201 -6.44 4.41 -0.63
CA SER A 201 -5.95 4.16 0.72
C SER A 201 -6.23 2.73 1.17
N ILE A 202 -5.16 1.99 1.47
CA ILE A 202 -5.20 0.60 1.92
C ILE A 202 -5.31 0.58 3.45
N CYS A 203 -6.34 -0.07 3.99
CA CYS A 203 -6.55 -0.15 5.43
C CYS A 203 -6.64 -1.59 5.94
N GLU A 204 -5.49 -2.24 6.10
CA GLU A 204 -5.35 -3.59 6.69
C GLU A 204 -4.62 -3.63 8.04
N TRP A 205 -4.37 -2.44 8.60
CA TRP A 205 -3.78 -2.22 9.92
C TRP A 205 -2.32 -2.67 10.09
N GLY A 206 -1.62 -2.99 9.00
CA GLY A 206 -0.22 -3.39 9.02
C GLY A 206 0.03 -4.88 9.27
N PHE A 207 -1.03 -5.67 9.45
CA PHE A 207 -0.96 -7.10 9.75
C PHE A 207 -0.27 -7.91 8.66
N ASN A 208 -0.49 -7.55 7.40
CA ASN A 208 0.10 -8.24 6.25
C ASN A 208 1.23 -7.42 5.60
N ARG A 209 1.84 -6.51 6.37
CA ARG A 209 3.04 -5.74 5.99
C ARG A 209 2.84 -4.98 4.67
N PRO A 210 1.82 -4.11 4.57
CA PRO A 210 1.45 -3.48 3.32
C PRO A 210 2.54 -2.57 2.77
N TRP A 211 3.47 -2.09 3.59
CA TRP A 211 4.67 -1.38 3.12
C TRP A 211 5.56 -2.19 2.15
N LYS A 212 5.38 -3.51 2.02
CA LYS A 212 6.11 -4.34 1.05
C LYS A 212 5.47 -4.41 -0.34
N TRP A 213 4.17 -4.18 -0.45
CA TRP A 213 3.39 -4.44 -1.67
C TRP A 213 2.36 -3.34 -1.99
N GLY A 214 2.06 -2.47 -1.04
CA GLY A 214 1.01 -1.46 -1.09
C GLY A 214 1.21 -0.43 -2.20
N LYS A 215 2.46 -0.15 -2.59
CA LYS A 215 2.78 0.74 -3.72
C LYS A 215 2.34 0.18 -5.08
N GLU A 216 2.24 -1.15 -5.21
CA GLU A 216 1.69 -1.78 -6.42
C GLU A 216 0.16 -1.65 -6.46
N ALA A 217 -0.48 -1.69 -5.30
CA ALA A 217 -1.93 -1.62 -5.16
C ALA A 217 -2.47 -0.18 -5.20
N GLY A 218 -1.97 0.71 -4.33
CA GLY A 218 -2.55 2.03 -4.06
C GLY A 218 -1.53 3.10 -3.73
N ASN A 219 -2.00 4.19 -3.13
CA ASN A 219 -1.22 5.42 -2.92
C ASN A 219 -0.76 5.60 -1.48
N LEU A 220 -1.45 4.99 -0.52
CA LEU A 220 -1.08 4.99 0.90
C LEU A 220 -1.58 3.72 1.57
N TRP A 221 -0.94 3.33 2.67
CA TRP A 221 -1.32 2.13 3.42
C TRP A 221 -1.16 2.29 4.92
N ARG A 222 -2.22 1.93 5.65
CA ARG A 222 -2.22 1.90 7.12
C ARG A 222 -1.15 0.94 7.62
N THR A 223 -0.24 1.43 8.46
CA THR A 223 0.87 0.64 9.01
C THR A 223 0.57 0.05 10.38
N THR A 224 -0.54 0.47 11.00
CA THR A 224 -0.90 0.16 12.39
C THR A 224 -2.42 0.04 12.57
N LEU A 225 -2.83 -0.45 13.75
CA LEU A 225 -4.18 -0.31 14.27
C LEU A 225 -4.62 1.15 14.39
N ASP A 226 -5.90 1.35 14.66
CA ASP A 226 -6.49 2.68 14.79
C ASP A 226 -5.86 3.47 15.94
N ILE A 227 -5.52 4.73 15.64
CA ILE A 227 -5.07 5.68 16.64
C ILE A 227 -6.22 6.02 17.61
N LYS A 228 -5.86 6.46 18.81
CA LYS A 228 -6.78 6.95 19.83
C LYS A 228 -6.27 8.27 20.39
N PRO A 229 -7.14 9.16 20.89
CA PRO A 229 -6.75 10.50 21.32
C PRO A 229 -6.18 10.52 22.74
N PHE A 230 -5.09 9.76 22.96
CA PHE A 230 -4.27 9.79 24.17
C PHE A 230 -2.81 9.48 23.85
N TRP A 231 -1.89 10.04 24.64
CA TRP A 231 -0.46 10.07 24.34
C TRP A 231 0.17 8.71 24.01
N ALA A 232 -0.09 7.69 24.84
CA ALA A 232 0.48 6.37 24.63
C ALA A 232 0.05 5.73 23.29
N SER A 233 -1.12 6.09 22.75
CA SER A 233 -1.52 5.67 21.40
C SER A 233 -0.69 6.36 20.34
N VAL A 234 -0.54 7.69 20.41
CA VAL A 234 0.28 8.47 19.47
C VAL A 234 1.71 7.93 19.40
N VAL A 235 2.35 7.74 20.56
CA VAL A 235 3.72 7.19 20.65
C VAL A 235 3.79 5.76 20.11
N GLY A 236 2.82 4.91 20.46
CA GLY A 236 2.79 3.51 19.99
C GLY A 236 2.71 3.38 18.47
N ILE A 237 1.91 4.23 17.84
CA ILE A 237 1.76 4.31 16.38
C ILE A 237 3.06 4.83 15.74
N TYR A 238 3.60 5.93 16.26
CA TYR A 238 4.87 6.52 15.80
C TYR A 238 6.03 5.50 15.87
N GLU A 239 6.16 4.76 16.98
CA GLU A 239 7.25 3.78 17.19
C GLU A 239 7.26 2.63 16.17
N ILE A 240 6.11 2.34 15.54
CA ILE A 240 6.01 1.38 14.44
C ILE A 240 6.33 2.09 13.12
N ASN A 241 5.64 3.20 12.83
CA ASN A 241 5.67 3.83 11.52
C ASN A 241 7.05 4.39 11.15
N VAL A 242 7.77 4.99 12.10
CA VAL A 242 9.09 5.62 11.87
C VAL A 242 10.14 4.61 11.38
N LYS A 243 9.96 3.31 11.66
CA LYS A 243 10.87 2.24 11.21
C LYS A 243 10.66 1.87 9.73
N LEU A 244 9.62 2.38 9.10
CA LEU A 244 9.19 2.02 7.74
C LEU A 244 9.61 3.03 6.67
N ALA A 245 10.43 4.03 7.02
CA ALA A 245 10.83 5.13 6.14
C ALA A 245 11.32 4.70 4.75
N LYS A 246 12.03 3.57 4.64
CA LYS A 246 12.55 3.06 3.36
C LYS A 246 11.48 2.62 2.35
N TYR A 247 10.23 2.48 2.78
CA TYR A 247 9.11 2.03 1.93
C TYR A 247 8.22 3.18 1.46
N ALA A 248 8.31 4.36 2.10
CA ALA A 248 7.56 5.54 1.72
C ALA A 248 8.31 6.36 0.65
N GLY A 249 7.55 7.02 -0.21
CA GLY A 249 8.06 7.97 -1.18
C GLY A 249 6.97 8.44 -2.14
N PRO A 250 7.31 9.26 -3.15
CA PRO A 250 6.34 9.73 -4.13
C PRO A 250 5.49 8.58 -4.72
N GLY A 251 4.17 8.77 -4.63
CA GLY A 251 3.15 7.82 -5.08
C GLY A 251 2.79 6.69 -4.12
N GLY A 252 3.46 6.56 -2.96
CA GLY A 252 3.22 5.48 -1.99
C GLY A 252 3.66 5.85 -0.58
N TRP A 253 2.71 6.10 0.32
CA TRP A 253 2.97 6.63 1.66
C TRP A 253 2.61 5.65 2.78
N ASN A 254 3.45 5.61 3.82
CA ASN A 254 3.07 4.96 5.06
C ASN A 254 2.02 5.82 5.78
N ASP A 255 0.88 5.21 6.15
CA ASP A 255 -0.22 5.89 6.84
C ASP A 255 -0.27 5.45 8.32
N PRO A 256 0.21 6.29 9.25
CA PRO A 256 0.07 6.07 10.69
C PRO A 256 -1.34 6.43 11.23
N ASP A 257 -2.36 6.53 10.37
CA ASP A 257 -3.74 6.91 10.71
C ASP A 257 -3.98 8.42 10.85
N MET A 258 -5.25 8.78 11.00
CA MET A 258 -5.74 10.17 11.02
C MET A 258 -5.18 11.00 12.19
N LEU A 259 -5.25 12.32 12.05
CA LEU A 259 -4.86 13.27 13.08
C LEU A 259 -5.94 13.38 14.17
N GLU A 260 -5.59 12.99 15.40
CA GLU A 260 -6.37 13.25 16.63
C GLU A 260 -6.16 14.66 17.22
N VAL A 261 -5.59 15.59 16.45
CA VAL A 261 -5.29 16.95 16.91
C VAL A 261 -6.57 17.67 17.32
N GLY A 262 -6.68 18.05 18.60
CA GLY A 262 -7.88 18.68 19.18
C GLY A 262 -8.98 17.72 19.63
N ASN A 263 -8.74 16.40 19.56
CA ASN A 263 -9.65 15.39 20.09
C ASN A 263 -9.17 14.87 21.47
N GLY A 264 -10.12 14.32 22.24
CA GLY A 264 -9.85 13.65 23.52
C GLY A 264 -9.16 14.56 24.55
N ASN A 265 -8.18 14.00 25.26
CA ASN A 265 -7.51 14.65 26.39
C ASN A 265 -6.01 14.89 26.14
N LEU A 266 -5.60 15.00 24.87
CA LEU A 266 -4.23 15.36 24.53
C LEU A 266 -3.94 16.81 24.97
N THR A 267 -2.79 17.04 25.60
CA THR A 267 -2.35 18.41 25.93
C THR A 267 -1.98 19.18 24.66
N GLU A 268 -1.88 20.52 24.74
CA GLU A 268 -1.43 21.33 23.60
C GLU A 268 -0.04 20.88 23.09
N GLU A 269 0.89 20.57 24.00
CA GLU A 269 2.21 20.04 23.64
C GLU A 269 2.13 18.67 22.96
N GLU A 270 1.28 17.76 23.45
CA GLU A 270 1.08 16.46 22.83
C GLU A 270 0.46 16.58 21.42
N ASN A 271 -0.46 17.53 21.23
CA ASN A 271 -1.03 17.86 19.92
C ASN A 271 0.04 18.42 18.95
N ARG A 272 0.91 19.31 19.43
CA ARG A 272 2.05 19.84 18.65
C ARG A 272 3.01 18.74 18.25
N SER A 273 3.35 17.85 19.18
CA SER A 273 4.19 16.67 18.92
C SER A 273 3.55 15.73 17.90
N HIS A 274 2.28 15.38 18.09
CA HIS A 274 1.52 14.52 17.18
C HIS A 274 1.55 15.06 15.74
N PHE A 275 1.19 16.33 15.56
CA PHE A 275 1.20 16.97 14.23
C PHE A 275 2.60 17.02 13.62
N SER A 276 3.61 17.40 14.41
CA SER A 276 5.00 17.49 13.96
C SER A 276 5.56 16.14 13.52
N LEU A 277 5.28 15.07 14.27
CA LEU A 277 5.72 13.71 13.95
C LEU A 277 5.10 13.21 12.64
N TRP A 278 3.82 13.50 12.39
CA TRP A 278 3.16 13.14 11.12
C TRP A 278 3.81 13.88 9.95
N CYS A 279 4.07 15.18 10.08
CA CYS A 279 4.74 15.97 9.05
C CYS A 279 6.17 15.46 8.77
N MET A 280 6.93 15.17 9.83
CA MET A 280 8.27 14.58 9.71
C MET A 280 8.20 13.20 9.05
N MET A 281 7.16 12.42 9.30
CA MET A 281 7.01 11.10 8.69
C MET A 281 6.51 11.13 7.24
N ALA A 282 6.21 12.31 6.66
CA ALA A 282 5.53 12.43 5.36
C ALA A 282 4.24 11.60 5.33
N ALA A 283 3.48 11.67 6.44
CA ALA A 283 2.26 10.92 6.63
C ALA A 283 1.07 11.66 5.98
N PRO A 284 0.02 10.94 5.55
CA PRO A 284 -1.23 11.59 5.18
C PRO A 284 -1.79 12.45 6.33
N LEU A 285 -2.01 13.74 6.08
CA LEU A 285 -2.57 14.69 7.05
C LEU A 285 -4.10 14.72 6.96
N ILE A 286 -4.75 13.62 7.35
CA ILE A 286 -6.22 13.50 7.34
C ILE A 286 -6.77 13.92 8.71
N LEU A 287 -7.58 14.97 8.74
CA LEU A 287 -8.17 15.49 9.99
C LEU A 287 -9.24 14.54 10.54
N GLY A 288 -9.07 14.12 11.80
CA GLY A 288 -10.05 13.28 12.53
C GLY A 288 -10.96 14.06 13.48
N ASN A 289 -10.87 15.40 13.47
CA ASN A 289 -11.60 16.28 14.38
C ASN A 289 -12.80 16.97 13.71
N ASP A 290 -13.64 17.62 14.52
CA ASP A 290 -14.82 18.34 14.02
C ASP A 290 -14.46 19.76 13.58
N LEU A 291 -14.36 19.96 12.27
CA LEU A 291 -14.01 21.25 11.65
C LEU A 291 -14.97 22.39 12.00
N ARG A 292 -16.21 22.09 12.40
CA ARG A 292 -17.21 23.11 12.76
C ARG A 292 -16.81 23.89 14.01
N ASN A 293 -15.95 23.30 14.85
CA ASN A 293 -15.42 23.97 16.03
C ASN A 293 -14.48 25.12 15.69
N PHE A 294 -13.92 25.15 14.46
CA PHE A 294 -12.99 26.18 14.00
C PHE A 294 -13.67 27.26 13.16
N VAL A 295 -15.01 27.35 13.19
CA VAL A 295 -15.78 28.31 12.39
C VAL A 295 -16.50 29.27 13.32
N LYS A 296 -16.22 30.56 13.17
CA LYS A 296 -16.89 31.66 13.88
C LYS A 296 -18.35 31.78 13.43
N ALA A 297 -19.17 32.48 14.21
CA ALA A 297 -20.59 32.70 13.92
C ALA A 297 -20.84 33.39 12.56
N ASP A 298 -19.87 34.14 12.04
CA ASP A 298 -19.93 34.80 10.73
C ASP A 298 -19.47 33.92 9.56
N GLY A 299 -19.13 32.65 9.82
CA GLY A 299 -18.67 31.69 8.82
C GLY A 299 -17.17 31.76 8.50
N THR A 300 -16.40 32.62 9.17
CA THR A 300 -14.95 32.70 8.98
C THR A 300 -14.17 31.73 9.87
N PRO A 301 -12.95 31.29 9.49
CA PRO A 301 -12.13 30.45 10.36
C PRO A 301 -11.73 31.18 11.65
N ASP A 302 -11.75 30.47 12.78
CA ASP A 302 -11.22 30.98 14.03
C ASP A 302 -9.70 30.83 14.11
N SER A 303 -8.97 31.72 13.46
CA SER A 303 -7.49 31.71 13.42
C SER A 303 -6.81 31.87 14.79
N ASP A 304 -7.55 32.26 15.83
CA ASP A 304 -7.02 32.38 17.19
C ASP A 304 -7.13 31.05 17.97
N ASP A 305 -7.87 30.06 17.44
CA ASP A 305 -8.00 28.74 18.04
C ASP A 305 -6.63 28.02 18.06
N PRO A 306 -6.16 27.55 19.24
CA PRO A 306 -4.84 26.94 19.37
C PRO A 306 -4.70 25.64 18.56
N THR A 307 -5.78 24.86 18.43
CA THR A 307 -5.81 23.63 17.62
C THR A 307 -5.69 23.97 16.15
N LEU A 308 -6.45 24.96 15.66
CA LEU A 308 -6.36 25.40 14.28
C LEU A 308 -4.96 25.93 13.96
N ARG A 309 -4.32 26.66 14.89
CA ARG A 309 -2.93 27.14 14.73
C ARG A 309 -1.93 25.99 14.58
N ILE A 310 -2.12 24.88 15.29
CA ILE A 310 -1.31 23.67 15.11
C ILE A 310 -1.50 23.13 13.69
N LEU A 311 -2.75 22.92 13.27
CA LEU A 311 -3.11 22.33 11.99
C LEU A 311 -2.74 23.18 10.76
N THR A 312 -2.56 24.49 10.96
CA THR A 312 -2.29 25.46 9.89
C THR A 312 -0.86 26.01 9.91
N ASN A 313 0.03 25.44 10.72
CA ASN A 313 1.45 25.81 10.73
C ASN A 313 2.07 25.51 9.34
N ARG A 314 2.30 26.58 8.56
CA ARG A 314 2.78 26.50 7.18
C ARG A 314 4.19 25.92 7.06
N ASP A 315 5.04 26.14 8.04
CA ASP A 315 6.42 25.67 8.00
C ASP A 315 6.48 24.15 8.21
N LEU A 316 5.68 23.61 9.13
CA LEU A 316 5.55 22.16 9.29
C LEU A 316 4.83 21.49 8.12
N LEU A 317 3.79 22.12 7.57
CA LEU A 317 3.15 21.65 6.34
C LEU A 317 4.15 21.60 5.16
N ALA A 318 5.06 22.57 5.07
CA ALA A 318 6.11 22.56 4.07
C ALA A 318 7.14 21.42 4.30
N ILE A 319 7.38 21.03 5.57
CA ILE A 319 8.15 19.82 5.86
C ILE A 319 7.43 18.59 5.34
N ASP A 320 6.13 18.44 5.61
CA ASP A 320 5.34 17.30 5.14
C ASP A 320 5.33 17.19 3.60
N GLN A 321 5.01 18.30 2.95
CA GLN A 321 4.80 18.43 1.51
C GLN A 321 6.08 18.63 0.69
N ASP A 322 7.26 18.45 1.28
CA ASP A 322 8.53 18.58 0.56
C ASP A 322 8.59 17.65 -0.67
N VAL A 323 9.06 18.19 -1.79
CA VAL A 323 9.03 17.52 -3.10
C VAL A 323 9.94 16.30 -3.20
N LEU A 324 10.94 16.14 -2.32
CA LEU A 324 11.70 14.88 -2.26
C LEU A 324 10.81 13.73 -1.79
N GLY A 325 9.76 14.03 -1.01
CA GLY A 325 8.82 13.03 -0.52
C GLY A 325 9.46 11.99 0.39
N ILE A 326 10.49 12.37 1.15
CA ILE A 326 11.23 11.45 2.01
C ILE A 326 10.64 11.46 3.42
N GLN A 327 10.25 10.29 3.92
CA GLN A 327 9.91 10.12 5.33
C GLN A 327 11.16 10.27 6.22
N CYS A 328 11.02 10.94 7.38
CA CYS A 328 12.13 11.07 8.33
C CYS A 328 12.67 9.71 8.80
N ARG A 329 13.95 9.69 9.17
CA ARG A 329 14.60 8.56 9.84
C ARG A 329 14.94 8.93 11.28
N ARG A 330 14.91 7.92 12.16
CA ARG A 330 15.45 8.06 13.52
C ARG A 330 16.98 8.03 13.46
N HIS A 331 17.61 9.18 13.68
CA HIS A 331 19.06 9.32 13.71
C HIS A 331 19.63 8.81 15.04
N LYS A 332 18.99 9.21 16.15
CA LYS A 332 19.34 8.80 17.51
C LYS A 332 18.09 8.46 18.30
N THR A 333 18.19 7.48 19.19
CA THR A 333 17.09 7.06 20.05
C THR A 333 17.60 6.80 21.46
N THR A 334 16.86 7.28 22.43
CA THR A 334 17.02 6.91 23.84
C THR A 334 15.67 6.45 24.37
N VAL A 335 15.61 6.07 25.66
CA VAL A 335 14.33 5.76 26.32
C VAL A 335 13.41 6.98 26.31
N LYS A 336 13.97 8.20 26.40
CA LYS A 336 13.21 9.43 26.55
C LYS A 336 13.10 10.23 25.25
N VAL A 337 14.23 10.56 24.65
CA VAL A 337 14.29 11.45 23.48
C VAL A 337 14.70 10.69 22.22
N ASP A 338 14.01 10.96 21.12
CA ASP A 338 14.42 10.61 19.75
C ASP A 338 14.86 11.85 18.96
N THR A 339 15.92 11.72 18.18
CA THR A 339 16.31 12.70 17.16
C THR A 339 15.91 12.17 15.79
N LEU A 340 15.00 12.85 15.12
CA LEU A 340 14.54 12.52 13.77
C LEU A 340 15.14 13.47 12.76
N VAL A 341 15.46 12.94 11.59
CA VAL A 341 16.05 13.72 10.50
C VAL A 341 15.32 13.44 9.20
N LYS A 342 14.93 14.50 8.49
CA LYS A 342 14.28 14.45 7.18
C LYS A 342 15.04 15.34 6.20
N PRO A 343 15.72 14.75 5.21
CA PRO A 343 16.26 15.48 4.06
C PRO A 343 15.15 16.23 3.32
N LEU A 344 15.41 17.48 2.93
CA LEU A 344 14.47 18.33 2.20
C LEU A 344 15.06 18.78 0.88
N SER A 345 14.21 19.16 -0.06
CA SER A 345 14.65 19.75 -1.33
C SER A 345 15.50 21.01 -1.11
N GLY A 346 16.37 21.33 -2.08
CA GLY A 346 17.24 22.52 -2.00
C GLY A 346 18.50 22.35 -1.13
N GLY A 347 18.80 21.14 -0.65
CA GLY A 347 19.97 20.89 0.21
C GLY A 347 19.74 21.34 1.66
N GLU A 348 18.49 21.33 2.10
CA GLU A 348 18.10 21.64 3.48
C GLU A 348 17.74 20.36 4.23
N THR A 349 17.63 20.43 5.55
CA THR A 349 17.24 19.29 6.38
C THR A 349 16.36 19.73 7.54
N ALA A 350 15.30 18.98 7.81
CA ALA A 350 14.53 19.10 9.04
C ALA A 350 15.06 18.15 10.12
N VAL A 351 15.16 18.65 11.35
CA VAL A 351 15.54 17.89 12.54
C VAL A 351 14.46 18.05 13.60
N CYS A 352 13.96 16.95 14.15
CA CYS A 352 12.99 16.97 15.25
C CYS A 352 13.60 16.31 16.48
N LEU A 353 13.71 17.06 17.58
CA LEU A 353 14.02 16.55 18.91
C LEU A 353 12.69 16.22 19.59
N PHE A 354 12.40 14.94 19.75
CA PHE A 354 11.12 14.45 20.24
C PHE A 354 11.28 13.83 21.63
N ASN A 355 10.66 14.45 22.64
CA ASN A 355 10.63 13.94 24.00
C ASN A 355 9.38 13.06 24.23
N LYS A 356 9.59 11.77 24.44
CA LYS A 356 8.53 10.79 24.75
C LYS A 356 8.16 10.78 26.23
N PHE A 357 8.96 11.42 27.08
CA PHE A 357 8.87 11.34 28.54
C PHE A 357 8.03 12.49 29.12
N GLY A 358 7.41 12.23 30.27
CA GLY A 358 6.46 13.14 30.92
C GLY A 358 7.10 14.30 31.71
N GLU A 359 8.40 14.49 31.56
CA GLU A 359 9.17 15.58 32.16
C GLU A 359 10.00 16.27 31.06
N GLU A 360 10.40 17.52 31.29
CA GLU A 360 11.27 18.25 30.37
C GLU A 360 12.65 17.58 30.27
N GLU A 361 13.20 17.47 29.07
CA GLU A 361 14.50 16.84 28.83
C GLU A 361 15.39 17.75 27.97
N GLU A 362 16.67 17.81 28.32
CA GLU A 362 17.68 18.42 27.46
C GLU A 362 18.01 17.46 26.31
N ALA A 363 18.00 17.98 25.08
CA ALA A 363 18.40 17.26 23.89
C ALA A 363 19.33 18.10 23.04
N SER A 364 20.45 17.50 22.61
CA SER A 364 21.38 18.11 21.69
C SER A 364 21.56 17.28 20.41
N PHE A 365 21.93 17.97 19.34
CA PHE A 365 22.20 17.40 18.04
C PHE A 365 23.36 18.12 17.36
N ASN A 366 24.30 17.32 16.87
CA ASN A 366 25.46 17.81 16.15
C ASN A 366 25.27 17.64 14.64
N ILE A 367 25.11 18.75 13.93
CA ILE A 367 24.95 18.82 12.47
C ILE A 367 26.15 18.18 11.76
N ARG A 368 27.37 18.33 12.30
CA ARG A 368 28.58 17.74 11.70
C ARG A 368 28.59 16.22 11.78
N GLU A 369 27.93 15.62 12.77
CA GLU A 369 27.72 14.17 12.79
C GLU A 369 26.73 13.73 11.72
N LEU A 370 25.71 14.53 11.45
CA LEU A 370 24.74 14.23 10.39
C LEU A 370 25.37 14.22 9.00
N LEU A 371 26.29 15.15 8.70
CA LEU A 371 27.00 15.21 7.41
C LEU A 371 27.74 13.91 7.07
N LYS A 372 28.07 13.10 8.08
CA LYS A 372 28.76 11.80 7.91
C LYS A 372 27.79 10.68 7.50
N THR A 373 26.48 10.93 7.48
CA THR A 373 25.47 9.92 7.18
C THR A 373 25.09 9.92 5.70
N GLU A 374 24.90 8.73 5.13
CA GLU A 374 24.56 8.56 3.70
C GLU A 374 23.19 9.14 3.30
N TYR A 375 22.32 9.37 4.29
CA TYR A 375 20.97 9.88 4.05
C TYR A 375 20.85 11.38 4.35
N CYS A 376 21.95 12.08 4.63
CA CYS A 376 21.97 13.53 4.72
C CYS A 376 22.15 14.15 3.33
N ASN A 377 21.48 15.27 3.07
CA ASN A 377 21.65 16.07 1.85
C ASN A 377 22.03 17.53 2.13
N LEU A 378 22.31 17.86 3.39
CA LEU A 378 22.79 19.17 3.82
C LEU A 378 24.25 19.35 3.36
N PRO A 379 24.60 20.43 2.66
CA PRO A 379 25.98 20.72 2.28
C PRO A 379 26.89 20.97 3.49
N GLU A 380 28.17 20.66 3.34
CA GLU A 380 29.19 21.14 4.27
C GLU A 380 29.37 22.66 4.10
N ALA A 381 29.34 23.40 5.21
CA ALA A 381 29.47 24.86 5.25
C ALA A 381 30.20 25.33 6.51
N GLU A 382 30.62 26.59 6.57
CA GLU A 382 31.26 27.15 7.78
C GLU A 382 30.25 27.28 8.92
N SER A 383 29.02 27.71 8.62
CA SER A 383 27.91 27.83 9.56
C SER A 383 26.59 27.35 8.95
N TYR A 384 25.60 27.16 9.82
CA TYR A 384 24.26 26.73 9.48
C TYR A 384 23.24 27.67 10.10
N GLU A 385 22.23 28.04 9.32
CA GLU A 385 21.04 28.72 9.84
C GLU A 385 20.01 27.67 10.26
N CYS A 386 19.56 27.77 11.51
CA CYS A 386 18.62 26.87 12.15
C CYS A 386 17.37 27.67 12.55
N THR A 387 16.22 27.37 11.96
CA THR A 387 14.94 27.99 12.32
C THR A 387 14.06 26.99 13.07
N GLU A 388 13.63 27.31 14.28
CA GLU A 388 12.67 26.50 15.06
C GLU A 388 11.25 26.78 14.56
N LEU A 389 10.55 25.74 14.10
CA LEU A 389 9.33 25.86 13.28
C LEU A 389 8.06 26.16 14.08
N TRP A 390 8.12 26.18 15.41
CA TRP A 390 7.01 26.57 16.26
C TRP A 390 7.16 27.99 16.81
N SER A 391 8.37 28.39 17.24
CA SER A 391 8.64 29.75 17.75
C SER A 391 8.98 30.73 16.64
N GLY A 392 9.48 30.25 15.50
CA GLY A 392 10.03 31.08 14.42
C GLY A 392 11.40 31.68 14.76
N GLU A 393 11.98 31.32 15.90
CA GLU A 393 13.32 31.76 16.28
C GLU A 393 14.35 31.18 15.31
N CYS A 394 15.27 32.03 14.90
CA CYS A 394 16.31 31.70 13.94
C CYS A 394 17.68 32.01 14.54
N GLU A 395 18.56 31.03 14.52
CA GLU A 395 19.93 31.15 15.01
C GLU A 395 20.93 30.67 13.96
N GLU A 396 22.17 31.15 14.07
CA GLU A 396 23.29 30.66 13.27
C GLU A 396 24.25 29.91 14.18
N THR A 397 24.64 28.70 13.80
CA THR A 397 25.52 27.82 14.59
C THR A 397 26.63 27.24 13.71
N ASP A 398 27.78 26.95 14.31
CA ASP A 398 28.89 26.24 13.66
C ASP A 398 28.66 24.73 13.56
N GLY A 399 27.62 24.20 14.22
CA GLY A 399 27.19 22.81 14.07
C GLY A 399 26.46 22.18 15.24
N GLU A 400 26.29 22.85 16.38
CA GLU A 400 25.56 22.28 17.53
C GLU A 400 24.19 22.95 17.71
N ILE A 401 23.16 22.13 17.96
CA ILE A 401 21.83 22.56 18.41
C ILE A 401 21.60 21.92 19.77
N SER A 402 21.21 22.70 20.78
CA SER A 402 20.77 22.18 22.08
C SER A 402 19.49 22.88 22.51
N ALA A 403 18.54 22.11 23.06
CA ALA A 403 17.27 22.64 23.53
C ALA A 403 16.71 21.86 24.71
N MET A 404 16.00 22.58 25.58
CA MET A 404 15.07 21.98 26.52
C MET A 404 13.78 21.64 25.76
N VAL A 405 13.46 20.34 25.72
CA VAL A 405 12.27 19.82 25.04
C VAL A 405 11.21 19.54 26.09
N PRO A 406 10.02 20.20 26.02
CA PRO A 406 8.96 20.04 27.00
C PRO A 406 8.55 18.57 27.21
N ALA A 407 7.91 18.29 28.35
CA ALA A 407 7.26 17.00 28.60
C ALA A 407 6.32 16.64 27.43
N HIS A 408 6.50 15.46 26.84
CA HIS A 408 5.76 15.01 25.64
C HIS A 408 5.87 15.95 24.43
N GLY A 409 6.83 16.88 24.43
CA GLY A 409 6.98 17.95 23.46
C GLY A 409 7.96 17.63 22.34
N VAL A 410 8.06 18.58 21.41
CA VAL A 410 9.03 18.57 20.31
C VAL A 410 9.69 19.93 20.15
N LYS A 411 10.91 19.92 19.61
CA LYS A 411 11.54 21.06 18.94
C LYS A 411 11.86 20.64 17.52
N VAL A 412 11.36 21.38 16.54
CA VAL A 412 11.55 21.05 15.11
C VAL A 412 12.31 22.18 14.45
N TYR A 413 13.45 21.85 13.86
CA TYR A 413 14.33 22.79 13.20
C TYR A 413 14.36 22.54 11.70
N ARG A 414 14.35 23.61 10.91
CA ARG A 414 14.76 23.59 9.51
C ARG A 414 16.17 24.18 9.41
N ILE A 415 17.08 23.43 8.80
CA ILE A 415 18.50 23.73 8.76
C ILE A 415 18.94 23.93 7.31
N LYS A 416 19.67 25.02 7.05
CA LYS A 416 20.29 25.29 5.76
C LYS A 416 21.74 25.75 5.91
N ALA A 417 22.57 25.35 4.95
CA ALA A 417 23.96 25.80 4.83
C ALA A 417 24.04 27.30 4.50
N LYS A 418 25.07 27.98 5.01
CA LYS A 418 25.36 29.41 4.74
C LYS A 418 26.58 29.62 3.87
#